data_AF-J9USD8-F1
#
_entry.id   AF-J9USD8-F1
#
_cell.length_a   1.000
_cell.length_b   1.000
_cell.length_c   1.000
_cell.angle_alpha   90.00
_cell.angle_beta   90.00
_cell.angle_gamma   90.00
#
_symmetry.space_group_name_H-M   'P 1'
#
loop_
_entity.id
_entity.type
_entity.pdbx_description
1 polymer ?
#
loop_
_entity_poly.entity_id
_entity_poly.type
_entity_poly.pdbx_seq_one_letter_code
_entity_poly.pdbx_strand_id
1 'polypeptide(L)' 'MSFLRKFVKKIPAASRGFEIETELTIYALQMRLPVGEVPAKYFKRPETHIQNSIHLEMVLEYYLL' A
#
# COMPACT_ATOMS: atom_id res chain seq x y z
N MET A 1 -4.02 -1.98 -9.91
CA MET A 1 -3.62 -3.39 -10.11
C MET A 1 -4.88 -4.23 -10.32
N SER A 2 -4.93 -5.16 -11.29
CA SER A 2 -6.08 -6.04 -11.53
C SER A 2 -5.62 -7.48 -11.76
N PHE A 3 -6.35 -8.46 -11.20
CA PHE A 3 -6.00 -9.88 -11.30
C PHE A 3 -7.23 -10.77 -11.50
N LEU A 4 -7.03 -11.95 -12.07
CA LEU A 4 -8.06 -12.97 -12.18
C LEU A 4 -8.46 -13.50 -10.79
N ARG A 5 -9.76 -13.63 -10.53
CA ARG A 5 -10.28 -14.17 -9.25
C ARG A 5 -9.71 -15.56 -8.89
N LYS A 6 -9.49 -16.42 -9.89
CA LYS A 6 -8.91 -17.76 -9.69
C LYS A 6 -7.43 -17.73 -9.28
N PHE A 7 -6.72 -16.65 -9.61
CA PHE A 7 -5.33 -16.44 -9.19
C PHE A 7 -5.29 -15.96 -7.74
N VAL A 8 -6.06 -14.94 -7.41
CA VAL A 8 -6.13 -14.37 -6.05
C VAL A 8 -6.52 -15.43 -5.00
N LYS A 9 -7.43 -16.34 -5.36
CA LYS A 9 -7.86 -17.43 -4.45
C LYS A 9 -6.79 -18.47 -4.11
N LYS A 10 -5.71 -18.55 -4.88
CA LYS A 10 -4.65 -19.55 -4.68
C LYS A 10 -3.48 -19.02 -3.87
N ILE A 11 -3.44 -17.71 -3.62
CA ILE A 11 -2.37 -17.08 -2.87
C ILE A 11 -2.60 -17.33 -1.38
N PRO A 12 -1.58 -17.82 -0.65
CA PRO A 12 -1.61 -17.83 0.81
C PRO A 12 -1.61 -16.38 1.28
N ALA A 13 -2.73 -15.90 1.83
CA ALA A 13 -2.87 -14.52 2.32
C ALA A 13 -2.13 -14.34 3.66
N ALA A 14 -0.80 -14.39 3.62
CA ALA A 14 0.06 -14.30 4.79
C ALA A 14 0.65 -12.91 5.02
N SER A 15 0.70 -12.05 3.99
CA SER A 15 1.26 -10.69 4.10
C SER A 15 0.38 -9.76 4.94
N ARG A 16 1.02 -8.99 5.83
CA ARG A 16 0.40 -7.90 6.60
C ARG A 16 0.83 -6.55 6.01
N GLY A 17 -0.10 -5.61 5.93
CA GLY A 17 0.21 -4.24 5.48
C GLY A 17 0.47 -4.13 3.97
N PHE A 18 1.63 -3.60 3.59
CA PHE A 18 1.98 -3.22 2.21
C PHE A 18 2.70 -4.33 1.42
N GLU A 19 2.91 -5.49 2.02
CA GLU A 19 3.66 -6.60 1.40
C GLU A 19 2.84 -7.37 0.35
N ILE A 20 1.52 -7.18 0.33
CA ILE A 20 0.60 -7.94 -0.53
C ILE A 20 0.88 -7.74 -2.03
N GLU A 21 1.29 -6.54 -2.45
CA GLU A 21 1.61 -6.25 -3.86
C GLU A 21 2.83 -7.04 -4.32
N THR A 22 3.84 -7.14 -3.46
CA THR A 22 5.07 -7.90 -3.71
C THR A 22 4.77 -9.38 -3.79
N GLU A 23 3.99 -9.93 -2.86
CA GLU A 23 3.62 -11.35 -2.87
C GLU A 23 2.81 -11.72 -4.12
N LEU A 24 1.83 -10.89 -4.50
CA LEU A 24 1.06 -11.06 -5.74
C LEU A 24 1.99 -11.10 -6.97
N THR A 25 2.98 -10.21 -7.01
CA THR A 25 3.93 -10.14 -8.13
C THR A 25 4.82 -11.38 -8.20
N ILE A 26 5.38 -11.82 -7.06
CA ILE A 26 6.22 -13.03 -6.99
C ILE A 26 5.42 -14.26 -7.42
N TYR A 27 4.18 -14.42 -6.93
CA TYR A 27 3.37 -15.59 -7.26
C TYR A 27 2.96 -15.61 -8.75
N ALA A 28 2.68 -14.45 -9.34
CA ALA A 28 2.43 -14.35 -10.78
C ALA A 28 3.65 -14.77 -11.62
N LEU A 29 4.85 -14.36 -11.20
CA LEU A 29 6.12 -14.74 -11.85
C LEU A 29 6.40 -16.24 -11.71
N GLN A 30 6.18 -16.83 -10.53
CA GLN A 30 6.34 -18.28 -10.30
C GLN A 30 5.44 -19.11 -11.21
N MET A 31 4.20 -18.65 -11.43
CA MET A 31 3.25 -19.30 -12.32
C MET A 31 3.46 -18.97 -13.81
N ARG A 32 4.44 -18.13 -14.15
CA ARG A 32 4.68 -17.61 -15.50
C ARG A 32 3.43 -17.02 -16.15
N LEU A 33 2.62 -16.31 -15.36
CA LEU A 33 1.44 -15.62 -15.88
C LEU A 33 1.87 -14.45 -16.76
N PRO A 34 1.16 -14.17 -17.87
CA PRO A 34 1.37 -12.94 -18.62
C PRO A 34 1.07 -11.75 -17.72
N VAL A 35 2.09 -10.91 -17.52
CA VAL A 35 2.02 -9.67 -16.73
C VAL A 35 2.32 -8.50 -17.64
N GLY A 36 1.65 -7.38 -17.40
CA GLY A 36 1.83 -6.14 -18.15
C GLY A 36 1.51 -4.94 -17.28
N GLU A 37 2.23 -3.86 -17.51
CA GLU A 37 2.01 -2.60 -16.83
C GLU A 37 1.09 -1.71 -17.65
N VAL A 38 0.19 -1.01 -16.96
CA VAL A 38 -0.70 -0.01 -17.57
C VAL A 38 -0.38 1.33 -16.92
N PRO A 39 -0.17 2.41 -17.70
CA PRO A 39 0.10 3.74 -17.14
C PRO A 39 -0.99 4.14 -16.15
N ALA A 40 -0.58 4.37 -14.90
CA ALA A 40 -1.45 4.87 -13.85
C ALA A 40 -1.03 6.30 -13.49
N LYS A 41 -2.00 7.20 -13.38
CA LYS A 41 -1.73 8.56 -12.90
C LYS A 41 -1.40 8.50 -11.42
N TYR A 42 -0.18 8.91 -11.06
CA TYR A 42 0.18 9.13 -9.67
C TYR A 42 -0.49 10.42 -9.19
N PHE A 43 -1.24 10.33 -8.09
CA PHE A 43 -1.83 11.49 -7.44
C PHE A 43 -1.02 11.80 -6.18
N LYS A 44 -0.72 13.09 -5.97
CA LYS A 44 -0.15 13.55 -4.70
C LYS A 44 -1.13 13.18 -3.59
N ARG A 45 -0.62 12.58 -2.50
CA ARG A 45 -1.40 12.36 -1.30
C ARG A 45 -1.96 13.72 -0.84
N PRO A 46 -3.30 13.88 -0.67
CA PRO A 46 -3.85 15.12 -0.15
C PRO A 46 -3.23 15.43 1.21
N GLU A 47 -2.83 16.69 1.39
CA GLU A 47 -2.04 17.13 2.55
C GLU A 47 -2.82 17.05 3.87
N THR A 48 -4.14 16.87 3.78
CA THR A 48 -5.07 16.71 4.92
C THR A 48 -4.89 15.41 5.70
N HIS A 49 -4.01 14.51 5.27
CA HIS A 49 -3.73 13.23 5.95
C HIS A 49 -2.36 13.20 6.64
N ILE A 50 -1.96 14.30 7.27
CA ILE A 50 -0.93 14.28 8.32
C ILE A 50 -1.66 14.08 9.65
N GLN A 51 -1.91 12.83 10.03
CA GLN A 51 -2.46 12.49 11.36
C GLN A 51 -1.47 12.73 12.53
N ASN A 52 -0.31 13.33 12.29
CA ASN A 52 0.73 13.53 13.30
C ASN A 52 1.06 15.00 13.61
N SER A 53 0.28 15.98 13.11
CA SER A 53 0.57 17.40 13.40
C SER A 53 -0.17 17.94 14.62
N ILE A 54 -1.27 17.31 15.05
CA ILE A 54 -2.07 17.83 16.19
C ILE A 54 -1.40 17.51 17.54
N HIS A 55 -0.60 16.44 17.62
CA HIS A 55 0.05 16.04 18.86
C HIS A 55 1.30 16.88 19.18
N LEU A 56 2.02 17.35 18.16
CA LEU A 56 3.25 18.14 18.35
C LEU A 56 2.93 19.59 18.75
N GLU A 57 1.87 20.20 18.23
CA GLU A 57 1.48 21.56 18.63
C GLU A 57 1.00 21.61 20.09
N MET A 58 0.26 20.58 20.53
CA MET A 58 -0.20 20.46 21.92
C MET A 58 0.96 20.24 22.92
N VAL A 59 1.99 19.48 22.52
CA VAL A 59 3.19 19.26 23.35
C VAL A 59 4.06 20.51 23.42
N LEU A 60 4.23 21.26 22.31
CA LEU A 60 4.99 22.50 22.32
C LEU A 60 4.36 23.58 23.20
N GLU A 61 3.03 23.69 23.20
CA GLU A 61 2.31 24.62 24.08
C GLU A 61 2.44 24.23 25.57
N TYR A 62 2.52 22.93 25.88
CA TYR A 62 2.70 22.43 27.25
C TYR A 62 4.14 22.59 27.80
N TYR A 63 5.16 22.58 26.94
CA TYR A 63 6.57 22.77 27.35
C TYR A 63 7.01 24.25 27.31
N LEU A 64 6.27 25.13 26.64
CA LEU A 64 6.50 26.58 26.60
C LEU A 64 5.68 27.37 27.63
N LEU A 65 4.83 26.69 28.41
CA LEU A 65 4.21 27.16 29.67
C LEU A 65 4.99 26.61 30.87
#